data_AF-A0A5A8F7P2-F1
#
_entry.id   AF-A0A5A8F7P2-F1
#
_cell.length_a   1.000
_cell.length_b   1.000
_cell.length_c   1.000
_cell.angle_alpha   90.00
_cell.angle_beta   90.00
_cell.angle_gamma   90.00
#
_symmetry.space_group_name_H-M   'P 1'
#
loop_
_entity.id
_entity.type
_entity.pdbx_description
1 polymer ?
#
loop_
_entity_poly.entity_id
_entity_poly.type
_entity_poly.pdbx_seq_one_letter_code
_entity_poly.pdbx_strand_id
1 'polypeptide(L)' 'MIDKNTTIEELVNIKPSSVDFLRKKGIVCVKCGEPIWGTVFEVCKEKGFSDEEIENIIKELNNLP' A
#
# COMPACT_ATOMS: atom_id res chain seq x y z
N MET A 1 9.05 7.82 5.77
CA MET A 1 8.03 8.53 4.97
C MET A 1 7.67 7.59 3.84
N ILE A 2 6.40 7.25 3.70
CA ILE A 2 5.91 6.34 2.64
C ILE A 2 5.70 7.17 1.38
N ASP A 3 6.17 6.70 0.24
CA ASP A 3 5.92 7.30 -1.07
C ASP A 3 5.49 6.25 -2.10
N LYS A 4 5.27 6.69 -3.34
CA LYS A 4 4.76 5.85 -4.42
C LYS A 4 5.69 4.68 -4.80
N ASN A 5 7.00 4.82 -4.56
CA ASN A 5 8.03 3.83 -4.85
C ASN A 5 8.33 2.92 -3.64
N THR A 6 7.77 3.20 -2.46
CA THR A 6 7.89 2.31 -1.30
C THR A 6 7.37 0.92 -1.70
N THR A 7 8.18 -0.11 -1.47
CA THR A 7 7.78 -1.48 -1.76
C THR A 7 6.74 -1.97 -0.76
N ILE A 8 5.90 -2.93 -1.14
CA ILE A 8 4.96 -3.53 -0.19
C ILE A 8 5.70 -4.18 0.98
N GLU A 9 6.84 -4.81 0.74
CA GLU A 9 7.68 -5.38 1.80
C GLU A 9 8.16 -4.31 2.79
N GLU A 10 8.72 -3.21 2.29
CA GLU A 10 9.14 -2.09 3.13
C GLU A 10 7.96 -1.50 3.90
N LEU A 11 6.83 -1.29 3.22
CA LEU A 11 5.61 -0.76 3.82
C LEU A 11 5.12 -1.62 4.98
N VAL A 12 5.09 -2.95 4.81
CA VAL A 12 4.68 -3.89 5.87
C VAL A 12 5.65 -3.87 7.04
N ASN A 13 6.95 -3.76 6.77
CA ASN A 13 7.99 -3.70 7.81
C ASN A 13 7.93 -2.40 8.64
N ILE A 14 7.75 -1.24 7.99
CA ILE A 14 7.74 0.05 8.69
C ILE A 14 6.36 0.42 9.26
N LYS A 15 5.28 -0.11 8.66
CA LYS A 15 3.91 0.22 9.02
C LYS A 15 3.00 -1.01 8.90
N PRO A 16 3.06 -1.97 9.83
CA PRO A 16 2.23 -3.18 9.78
C PRO A 16 0.72 -2.89 9.71
N SER A 17 0.26 -1.79 10.31
CA SER A 17 -1.15 -1.32 10.27
C SER A 17 -1.64 -0.95 8.86
N SER A 18 -0.73 -0.73 7.92
CA SER A 18 -1.04 -0.47 6.51
C SER A 18 -1.72 -1.67 5.83
N VAL A 19 -1.44 -2.90 6.27
CA VAL A 19 -2.01 -4.12 5.66
C VAL A 19 -3.53 -4.12 5.78
N ASP A 20 -4.06 -3.89 6.98
CA ASP A 20 -5.50 -3.84 7.20
C ASP A 20 -6.14 -2.63 6.52
N PHE A 21 -5.44 -1.51 6.50
CA PHE A 21 -5.89 -0.29 5.83
C PHE A 21 -6.05 -0.51 4.31
N LEU A 22 -5.02 -1.04 3.64
CA LEU A 22 -5.05 -1.32 2.20
C LEU A 22 -6.05 -2.43 1.87
N ARG A 23 -6.17 -3.45 2.74
CA ARG A 23 -7.18 -4.51 2.59
C ARG A 23 -8.62 -3.97 2.58
N LYS A 24 -8.94 -2.98 3.42
CA LYS A 24 -10.26 -2.32 3.42
C LYS A 24 -10.57 -1.58 2.12
N LYS A 25 -9.54 -1.16 1.38
CA LYS A 25 -9.64 -0.56 0.04
C LYS A 25 -9.57 -1.59 -1.10
N GLY A 26 -9.55 -2.89 -0.79
CA GLY A 26 -9.48 -3.96 -1.81
C GLY A 26 -8.06 -4.24 -2.35
N ILE A 27 -7.03 -3.67 -1.72
CA ILE A 27 -5.63 -3.87 -2.06
C ILE A 27 -5.06 -4.98 -1.18
N VAL A 28 -4.51 -6.02 -1.80
CA VAL A 28 -3.95 -7.18 -1.09
C VAL A 28 -2.44 -7.05 -1.02
N CYS A 29 -1.90 -6.79 0.16
CA CYS A 29 -0.44 -6.64 0.38
C CYS A 29 0.26 -7.96 0.73
N VAL A 30 -0.49 -8.93 1.25
CA VAL A 30 0.05 -10.23 1.71
C VAL A 30 -0.75 -11.34 1.05
N LYS A 31 -0.06 -12.27 0.40
CA LYS A 31 -0.66 -13.44 -0.25
C LYS A 31 0.06 -14.69 0.23
N CYS A 32 -0.72 -15.69 0.68
CA CYS A 32 -0.17 -16.94 1.24
C CYS A 32 0.82 -16.74 2.41
N GLY A 33 0.73 -15.63 3.14
CA GLY A 33 1.61 -15.32 4.28
C GLY A 33 2.86 -14.49 3.94
N GLU A 34 3.08 -14.17 2.67
CA GLU A 34 4.23 -13.39 2.22
C GLU A 34 3.81 -12.05 1.61
N PRO A 35 4.58 -10.95 1.81
CA PRO A 35 4.38 -9.70 1.10
C PRO A 35 4.43 -9.93 -0.42
N ILE A 36 3.53 -9.29 -1.16
CA ILE A 36 3.61 -9.33 -2.62
C ILE A 36 4.76 -8.46 -3.12
N TRP A 37 5.28 -8.80 -4.29
CA TRP A 37 6.27 -7.99 -4.99
C TRP A 37 5.60 -6.80 -5.68
N GLY A 38 6.23 -5.64 -5.59
CA GLY A 38 5.78 -4.39 -6.19
C GLY A 38 5.80 -3.21 -5.23
N THR A 39 5.57 -2.03 -5.77
CA THR A 39 5.44 -0.77 -5.04
C THR A 39 3.98 -0.46 -4.69
N VAL A 40 3.76 0.44 -3.74
CA VAL A 40 2.41 0.95 -3.43
C VAL A 40 1.71 1.43 -4.69
N PHE A 41 2.43 2.16 -5.56
CA PHE A 41 1.88 2.66 -6.80
C PHE A 41 1.45 1.54 -7.75
N GLU A 42 2.35 0.58 -8.06
CA GLU A 42 2.06 -0.52 -8.98
C GLU A 42 0.84 -1.33 -8.53
N VAL A 43 0.80 -1.69 -7.24
CA VAL A 43 -0.30 -2.50 -6.69
C VAL A 43 -1.62 -1.74 -6.73
N CYS A 44 -1.62 -0.42 -6.48
CA CYS A 44 -2.83 0.39 -6.62
C CYS A 44 -3.24 0.55 -8.10
N LYS A 45 -2.29 0.77 -9.02
CA LYS A 45 -2.59 0.88 -10.46
C LYS A 45 -3.20 -0.40 -11.01
N GLU A 46 -2.71 -1.58 -10.60
CA GLU A 46 -3.29 -2.87 -10.98
C GLU A 46 -4.75 -3.04 -10.53
N LYS A 47 -5.14 -2.35 -9.45
CA LYS A 47 -6.52 -2.33 -8.95
C LYS A 47 -7.39 -1.26 -9.61
N GLY A 48 -6.84 -0.47 -10.52
CA GLY A 48 -7.57 0.55 -11.27
C GLY A 48 -7.69 1.89 -10.54
N PHE A 49 -6.91 2.12 -9.48
CA PHE A 49 -6.88 3.44 -8.84
C PHE A 49 -6.24 4.48 -9.77
N SER A 50 -6.82 5.68 -9.79
CA SER A 50 -6.25 6.86 -10.43
C SER A 50 -5.06 7.39 -9.65
N ASP A 51 -4.23 8.21 -10.31
CA ASP A 51 -3.03 8.78 -9.68
C ASP A 51 -3.40 9.68 -8.48
N GLU A 52 -4.53 10.39 -8.55
CA GLU A 52 -5.06 11.21 -7.45
C GLU A 52 -5.52 10.36 -6.25
N GLU A 53 -6.21 9.25 -6.51
CA GLU A 53 -6.58 8.30 -5.44
C GLU A 53 -5.34 7.69 -4.78
N ILE A 54 -4.31 7.39 -5.57
CA ILE A 54 -3.05 6.84 -5.04
C ILE A 54 -2.34 7.86 -4.17
N GLU A 55 -2.28 9.13 -4.58
CA GLU A 55 -1.74 10.19 -3.72
C GLU A 55 -2.50 10.33 -2.40
N ASN A 56 -3.83 10.22 -2.43
CA ASN A 56 -4.64 10.24 -1.22
C ASN A 56 -4.38 9.02 -0.33
N ILE A 57 -4.24 7.83 -0.91
CA ILE A 57 -3.84 6.61 -0.18
C ILE A 57 -2.47 6.80 0.49
N ILE A 58 -1.48 7.35 -0.22
CA ILE A 58 -0.14 7.61 0.33
C ILE A 58 -0.20 8.61 1.48
N LYS A 59 -1.01 9.67 1.37
CA LYS A 59 -1.23 10.63 2.46
C LYS A 59 -1.86 9.95 3.67
N GLU A 60 -2.90 9.15 3.47
CA GLU A 60 -3.55 8.39 4.55
C GLU A 60 -2.56 7.42 5.21
N LEU A 61 -1.75 6.70 4.43
CA LEU A 61 -0.72 5.78 4.93
C LEU A 61 0.29 6.46 5.87
N ASN A 62 0.75 7.67 5.51
CA ASN A 62 1.67 8.44 6.36
C ASN A 62 1.02 8.96 7.66
N ASN A 63 -0.31 9.05 7.71
CA ASN A 63 -1.07 9.52 8.88
C ASN A 63 -1.62 8.37 9.74
N LEU A 64 -1.41 7.11 9.35
CA LEU A 64 -1.77 5.97 10.19
C LEU A 64 -1.00 6.03 11.53
N PRO A 65 -1.59 5.57 12.65
CA PRO A 65 -0.92 5.47 13.95
C PRO A 65 0.20 4.42 13.93
#